data_AF-A0A1R4J839-F1
#
_entry.id   AF-A0A1R4J839-F1
#
_cell.length_a   1.000
_cell.length_b   1.000
_cell.length_c   1.000
_cell.angle_alpha   90.00
_cell.angle_beta   90.00
_cell.angle_gamma   90.00
#
_symmetry.space_group_name_H-M   'P 1'
#
loop_
_entity.id
_entity.type
_entity.pdbx_description
1 polymer ?
#
loop_
_entity_poly.entity_id
_entity_poly.type
_entity_poly.pdbx_seq_one_letter_code
_entity_poly.pdbx_strand_id
1 'polypeptide(L)'
;MLIYNIFPPNSFHPTGYNKVFRIETTCPVSNGEIHQSYYENLLKTLKSEYKESICNEDFYRYYRAGRTDRDHTYFRLGQINYHDGLKSGVFEIDLSFSTYYDNKIAHIIANELLYTYMITKINPEENPDMILLNGDANKDISWTNSQNALIELIYALYASNSIAFGKIGLRKLALIFQVLFRTPLNDIHHSFHRMKTRAGSRTAFLDQLKIALEEYMDKDL
;
A
#
# COMPACT_ATOMS: atom_id res chain seq x y z
N MET A 1 6.01 0.42 -12.17
CA MET A 1 6.45 -0.16 -10.89
C MET A 1 5.34 -0.18 -9.81
N LEU A 2 4.24 0.56 -9.99
CA LEU A 2 3.14 0.65 -9.01
C LEU A 2 2.15 -0.54 -9.04
N ILE A 3 1.91 -1.13 -10.21
CA ILE A 3 0.87 -2.16 -10.38
C ILE A 3 1.19 -3.46 -9.62
N TYR A 4 2.47 -3.81 -9.48
CA TYR A 4 2.92 -5.00 -8.73
C TYR A 4 2.72 -4.91 -7.21
N ASN A 5 2.52 -3.71 -6.67
CA ASN A 5 2.32 -3.50 -5.23
C ASN A 5 0.84 -3.52 -4.82
N ILE A 6 -0.09 -3.48 -5.77
CA ILE A 6 -1.55 -3.49 -5.51
C ILE A 6 -2.09 -4.93 -5.54
N PHE A 7 -1.45 -5.81 -6.31
CA PHE A 7 -1.89 -7.21 -6.49
C PHE A 7 -0.74 -8.17 -6.15
N PRO A 8 -0.81 -8.90 -5.02
CA PRO A 8 0.23 -9.86 -4.65
C PRO A 8 0.34 -11.00 -5.68
N PRO A 9 1.55 -11.57 -5.86
CA PRO A 9 1.88 -12.49 -6.96
C PRO A 9 1.18 -13.85 -6.92
N ASN A 10 0.39 -14.16 -5.88
CA ASN A 10 -0.24 -15.47 -5.72
C ASN A 10 -1.75 -15.50 -6.01
N SER A 11 -2.34 -14.39 -6.43
CA SER A 11 -3.75 -14.29 -6.85
C SER A 11 -3.82 -13.78 -8.29
N PHE A 12 -3.38 -14.61 -9.23
CA PHE A 12 -3.24 -14.24 -10.65
C PHE A 12 -4.60 -14.21 -11.35
N HIS A 13 -5.09 -13.01 -11.68
CA HIS A 13 -6.03 -12.80 -12.77
C HIS A 13 -5.56 -11.62 -13.65
N PRO A 14 -5.21 -11.84 -14.93
CA PRO A 14 -4.69 -10.82 -15.86
C PRO A 14 -5.56 -9.56 -16.01
N THR A 15 -6.84 -9.68 -15.67
CA THR A 15 -7.86 -8.63 -15.89
C THR A 15 -7.70 -7.43 -14.95
N GLY A 16 -7.23 -7.64 -13.71
CA GLY A 16 -7.02 -6.54 -12.75
C GLY A 16 -5.91 -5.58 -13.20
N TYR A 17 -4.77 -6.14 -13.60
CA TYR A 17 -3.61 -5.38 -14.11
C TYR A 17 -3.96 -4.59 -15.36
N ASN A 18 -4.63 -5.21 -16.33
CA ASN A 18 -5.03 -4.54 -17.55
C ASN A 18 -5.99 -3.37 -17.28
N LYS A 19 -6.92 -3.51 -16.32
CA LYS A 19 -7.86 -2.45 -15.98
C LYS A 19 -7.13 -1.27 -15.33
N VAL A 20 -6.23 -1.51 -14.37
CA VAL A 20 -5.40 -0.46 -13.75
C VAL A 20 -4.50 0.23 -14.77
N PHE A 21 -3.79 -0.52 -15.61
CA PHE A 21 -2.92 0.03 -16.65
C PHE A 21 -3.69 0.95 -17.62
N ARG A 22 -4.90 0.54 -18.04
CA ARG A 22 -5.76 1.36 -18.90
C ARG A 22 -6.23 2.65 -18.20
N ILE A 23 -6.53 2.58 -16.90
CA ILE A 23 -6.94 3.75 -16.11
C ILE A 23 -5.79 4.75 -15.99
N GLU A 24 -4.58 4.28 -15.68
CA GLU A 24 -3.40 5.14 -15.58
C GLU A 24 -3.04 5.79 -16.92
N THR A 25 -3.15 5.05 -18.03
CA THR A 25 -2.81 5.55 -19.38
C THR A 25 -3.87 6.47 -19.98
N THR A 26 -5.13 6.39 -19.52
CA THR A 26 -6.24 7.22 -20.01
C THR A 26 -6.46 8.47 -19.14
N CYS A 27 -5.79 8.57 -17.99
CA CYS A 27 -5.93 9.70 -17.10
C CYS A 27 -5.34 10.98 -17.76
N PRO A 28 -6.15 12.01 -18.01
CA PRO A 28 -5.73 13.17 -18.81
C PRO A 28 -4.78 14.12 -18.06
N VAL A 29 -4.74 14.07 -16.73
CA VAL A 29 -3.96 14.97 -15.87
C VAL A 29 -3.50 14.26 -14.60
N SER A 30 -2.30 14.57 -14.14
CA SER A 30 -1.66 13.90 -13.01
C SER A 30 -2.12 14.41 -11.63
N ASN A 31 -2.74 15.59 -11.54
CA ASN A 31 -3.22 16.17 -10.28
C ASN A 31 -4.32 17.23 -10.51
N GLY A 32 -5.02 17.63 -9.44
CA GLY A 32 -6.02 18.71 -9.42
C GLY A 32 -7.48 18.23 -9.48
N GLU A 33 -8.42 19.18 -9.51
CA GLU A 33 -9.87 18.89 -9.48
C GLU A 33 -10.34 17.96 -10.62
N ILE A 34 -9.72 18.09 -11.80
CA ILE A 34 -10.02 17.24 -12.96
C ILE A 34 -9.55 15.80 -12.74
N HIS A 35 -8.42 15.61 -12.05
CA HIS A 35 -7.92 14.29 -11.66
C HIS A 35 -8.89 13.63 -10.68
N GLN A 36 -9.30 14.36 -9.65
CA GLN A 36 -10.25 13.86 -8.66
C GLN A 36 -11.61 13.49 -9.30
N SER A 37 -12.17 14.39 -10.11
CA SER A 37 -13.43 14.15 -10.81
C SER A 37 -13.36 12.94 -11.75
N TYR A 38 -12.22 12.70 -12.40
CA TYR A 38 -12.01 11.52 -13.24
C TYR A 38 -12.13 10.22 -12.43
N TYR A 39 -11.43 10.12 -11.30
CA TYR A 39 -11.49 8.93 -10.44
C TYR A 39 -12.85 8.76 -9.77
N GLU A 40 -13.52 9.84 -9.36
CA GLU A 40 -14.87 9.78 -8.79
C GLU A 40 -15.91 9.27 -9.80
N ASN A 41 -15.85 9.75 -11.05
CA ASN A 41 -16.72 9.27 -12.12
C ASN A 41 -16.46 7.80 -12.45
N LEU A 42 -15.19 7.40 -12.50
CA LEU A 42 -14.79 6.03 -12.73
C LEU A 42 -15.25 5.10 -11.60
N LEU A 43 -15.15 5.56 -10.35
CA LEU A 43 -15.66 4.86 -9.17
C LEU A 43 -17.18 4.70 -9.22
N LYS A 44 -17.90 5.72 -9.69
CA LYS A 44 -19.36 5.66 -9.87
C LYS A 44 -19.75 4.61 -10.92
N THR A 45 -19.06 4.58 -12.05
CA THR A 45 -19.26 3.56 -13.09
C THR A 45 -18.95 2.17 -12.55
N LEU A 46 -17.82 2.00 -11.85
CA LEU A 46 -17.44 0.73 -11.23
C LEU A 46 -18.51 0.23 -10.25
N LYS A 47 -19.05 1.12 -9.40
CA LYS A 47 -20.14 0.80 -8.46
C LYS A 47 -21.40 0.33 -9.19
N SER A 48 -21.77 0.98 -10.30
CA SER A 48 -22.95 0.58 -11.09
C SER A 48 -22.74 -0.81 -11.72
N GLU A 49 -21.62 -1.00 -12.41
CA GLU A 49 -21.25 -2.29 -13.03
C GLU A 49 -21.24 -3.43 -12.00
N TYR A 50 -20.67 -3.18 -10.83
CA TYR A 50 -20.57 -4.18 -9.77
C TYR A 50 -21.94 -4.52 -9.16
N LYS A 51 -22.79 -3.50 -8.94
CA LYS A 51 -24.15 -3.68 -8.40
C LYS A 51 -25.04 -4.44 -9.37
N GLU A 52 -24.96 -4.13 -10.67
CA GLU A 52 -25.75 -4.78 -11.71
C GLU A 52 -25.30 -6.23 -11.96
N SER A 53 -23.99 -6.50 -11.89
CA SER A 53 -23.42 -7.73 -12.41
C SER A 53 -23.04 -8.79 -11.38
N ILE A 54 -22.89 -8.44 -10.09
CA ILE A 54 -22.34 -9.34 -9.06
C ILE A 54 -23.19 -9.31 -7.77
N CYS A 55 -23.56 -8.14 -7.24
CA CYS A 55 -24.21 -8.04 -5.92
C CYS A 55 -25.53 -8.80 -5.79
N ASN A 56 -26.27 -8.97 -6.89
CA ASN A 56 -27.58 -9.61 -6.89
C ASN A 56 -27.49 -11.15 -7.05
N GLU A 57 -26.31 -11.71 -7.30
CA GLU A 57 -26.15 -13.15 -7.51
C GLU A 57 -26.12 -13.93 -6.20
N ASP A 58 -26.76 -15.11 -6.18
CA ASP A 58 -26.76 -16.04 -5.05
C ASP A 58 -25.33 -16.46 -4.65
N PHE A 59 -24.47 -16.65 -5.64
CA PHE A 59 -23.06 -17.00 -5.43
C PHE A 59 -22.30 -15.89 -4.69
N TYR A 60 -22.58 -14.62 -4.97
CA TYR A 60 -21.94 -13.52 -4.27
C TYR A 60 -22.27 -13.53 -2.78
N ARG A 61 -23.54 -13.76 -2.42
CA ARG A 61 -23.98 -13.87 -1.01
C ARG A 61 -23.36 -15.08 -0.32
N TYR A 62 -23.25 -16.20 -1.03
CA TYR A 62 -22.56 -17.40 -0.56
C TYR A 62 -21.10 -17.10 -0.22
N TYR A 63 -20.36 -16.53 -1.17
CA TYR A 63 -18.94 -16.19 -1.03
C TYR A 63 -18.71 -15.17 0.10
N ARG A 64 -19.48 -14.07 0.14
CA ARG A 64 -19.34 -13.02 1.16
C ARG A 64 -19.68 -13.49 2.57
N ALA A 65 -20.54 -14.50 2.71
CA ALA A 65 -20.89 -15.08 4.00
C ALA A 65 -19.88 -16.13 4.50
N GLY A 66 -18.83 -16.45 3.71
CA GLY A 66 -17.83 -17.45 4.07
C GLY A 66 -18.43 -18.86 4.25
N ARG A 67 -19.52 -19.15 3.54
CA ARG A 67 -20.21 -20.43 3.61
C ARG A 67 -19.42 -21.51 2.87
N THR A 68 -19.60 -22.76 3.31
CA THR A 68 -18.95 -23.96 2.73
C THR A 68 -19.95 -25.04 2.32
N ASP A 69 -21.24 -24.84 2.59
CA ASP A 69 -22.29 -25.85 2.40
C ASP A 69 -22.59 -26.16 0.92
N ARG A 70 -22.11 -25.34 -0.01
CA ARG A 70 -22.30 -25.50 -1.47
C ARG A 70 -20.97 -25.64 -2.22
N ASP A 71 -19.87 -25.93 -1.53
CA ASP A 71 -18.55 -26.04 -2.16
C ASP A 71 -18.52 -27.12 -3.24
N HIS A 72 -19.21 -28.23 -3.01
CA HIS A 72 -19.32 -29.33 -3.97
C HIS A 72 -20.05 -28.93 -5.27
N THR A 73 -20.87 -27.87 -5.22
CA THR A 73 -21.61 -27.34 -6.37
C THR A 73 -20.79 -26.28 -7.11
N TYR A 74 -20.08 -25.41 -6.38
CA TYR A 74 -19.37 -24.27 -6.97
C TYR A 74 -17.91 -24.55 -7.33
N PHE A 75 -17.20 -25.40 -6.58
CA PHE A 75 -15.75 -25.59 -6.73
C PHE A 75 -15.35 -26.95 -7.30
N ARG A 76 -16.28 -27.64 -7.98
CA ARG A 76 -15.99 -28.91 -8.65
C ARG A 76 -15.64 -28.67 -10.12
N LEU A 77 -14.48 -29.15 -10.54
CA LEU A 77 -14.03 -29.06 -11.94
C LEU A 77 -15.07 -29.68 -12.90
N GLY A 78 -15.26 -29.03 -14.04
CA GLY A 78 -16.20 -29.47 -15.09
C GLY A 78 -17.69 -29.35 -14.76
N GLN A 79 -18.06 -28.87 -13.57
CA GLN A 79 -19.46 -28.59 -13.21
C GLN A 79 -19.75 -27.10 -13.45
N ILE A 80 -20.41 -26.79 -14.57
CA ILE A 80 -20.95 -25.45 -14.83
C ILE A 80 -22.47 -25.55 -14.74
N ASN A 81 -23.08 -24.67 -13.95
CA ASN A 81 -24.53 -24.49 -14.01
C ASN A 81 -24.90 -23.62 -15.23
N TYR A 82 -25.20 -24.26 -16.35
CA TYR A 82 -25.58 -23.58 -17.60
C TYR A 82 -26.89 -22.77 -17.49
N HIS A 83 -27.70 -23.02 -16.45
CA HIS A 83 -28.97 -22.34 -16.23
C HIS A 83 -28.85 -21.02 -15.48
N ASP A 84 -27.69 -20.73 -14.87
CA ASP A 84 -27.45 -19.50 -14.06
C ASP A 84 -27.03 -18.27 -14.89
N GLY A 85 -27.25 -18.28 -16.21
CA GLY A 85 -26.93 -17.14 -17.07
C GLY A 85 -25.41 -16.96 -17.24
N LEU A 86 -24.80 -17.83 -18.04
CA LEU A 86 -23.36 -17.73 -18.33
C LEU A 86 -23.06 -16.46 -19.13
N LYS A 87 -22.14 -15.64 -18.60
CA LYS A 87 -21.56 -14.52 -19.36
C LYS A 87 -20.64 -15.07 -20.46
N SER A 88 -20.47 -14.33 -21.55
CA SER A 88 -19.71 -14.77 -22.74
C SER A 88 -18.27 -15.24 -22.44
N GLY A 89 -17.66 -14.73 -21.37
CA GLY A 89 -16.30 -15.11 -20.95
C GLY A 89 -16.15 -16.52 -20.37
N VAL A 90 -17.25 -17.25 -20.10
CA VAL A 90 -17.17 -18.64 -19.59
C VAL A 90 -16.52 -19.58 -20.60
N PHE A 91 -16.68 -19.29 -21.89
CA PHE A 91 -16.13 -20.10 -22.98
C PHE A 91 -14.62 -19.91 -23.17
N GLU A 92 -14.02 -18.91 -22.52
CA GLU A 92 -12.58 -18.63 -22.58
C GLU A 92 -11.81 -19.28 -21.41
N ILE A 93 -12.50 -19.90 -20.46
CA ILE A 93 -11.90 -20.51 -19.27
C ILE A 93 -11.47 -21.94 -19.56
N ASP A 94 -10.24 -22.28 -19.20
CA ASP A 94 -9.80 -23.68 -19.15
C ASP A 94 -10.42 -24.38 -17.93
N LEU A 95 -11.56 -25.03 -18.18
CA LEU A 95 -12.34 -25.77 -17.19
C LEU A 95 -11.65 -27.04 -16.67
N SER A 96 -10.52 -27.43 -17.27
CA SER A 96 -9.67 -28.51 -16.76
C SER A 96 -8.72 -28.04 -15.66
N PHE A 97 -8.44 -26.73 -15.59
CA PHE A 97 -7.52 -26.13 -14.62
C PHE A 97 -8.23 -25.36 -13.51
N SER A 98 -9.32 -24.65 -13.83
CA SER A 98 -10.03 -23.78 -12.89
C SER A 98 -11.53 -23.86 -13.06
N THR A 99 -12.29 -23.61 -11.99
CA THR A 99 -13.74 -23.57 -12.07
C THR A 99 -14.24 -22.21 -12.54
N TYR A 100 -15.45 -22.19 -13.11
CA TYR A 100 -16.14 -20.94 -13.43
C TYR A 100 -16.24 -20.00 -12.21
N TYR A 101 -16.42 -20.56 -11.03
CA TYR A 101 -16.58 -19.79 -9.80
C TYR A 101 -15.25 -19.28 -9.23
N ASP A 102 -14.12 -19.96 -9.49
CA ASP A 102 -12.78 -19.41 -9.21
C ASP A 102 -12.53 -18.12 -9.99
N ASN A 103 -12.94 -18.10 -11.27
CA ASN A 103 -12.89 -16.92 -12.11
C ASN A 103 -13.79 -15.80 -11.57
N LYS A 104 -15.03 -16.12 -11.13
CA LYS A 104 -15.91 -15.15 -10.46
C LYS A 104 -15.28 -14.57 -9.19
N ILE A 105 -14.66 -15.40 -8.34
CA ILE A 105 -13.97 -14.94 -7.13
C ILE A 105 -12.83 -14.01 -7.49
N ALA A 106 -12.03 -14.37 -8.49
CA ALA A 106 -10.95 -13.52 -8.96
C ALA A 106 -11.47 -12.16 -9.46
N HIS A 107 -12.62 -12.12 -10.15
CA HIS A 107 -13.28 -10.88 -10.52
C HIS A 107 -13.78 -10.07 -9.31
N ILE A 108 -14.35 -10.71 -8.29
CA ILE A 108 -14.76 -10.03 -7.04
C ILE A 108 -13.55 -9.38 -6.38
N ILE A 109 -12.49 -10.14 -6.15
CA ILE A 109 -11.24 -9.67 -5.53
C ILE A 109 -10.62 -8.53 -6.35
N ALA A 110 -10.57 -8.67 -7.67
CA ALA A 110 -10.03 -7.63 -8.55
C ALA A 110 -10.83 -6.32 -8.47
N ASN A 111 -12.15 -6.38 -8.36
CA ASN A 111 -12.99 -5.20 -8.18
C ASN A 111 -12.80 -4.56 -6.79
N GLU A 112 -12.65 -5.35 -5.74
CA GLU A 112 -12.37 -4.85 -4.39
C GLU A 112 -11.02 -4.12 -4.32
N LEU A 113 -9.97 -4.70 -4.89
CA LEU A 113 -8.66 -4.06 -4.97
C LEU A 113 -8.69 -2.79 -5.81
N LEU A 114 -9.42 -2.81 -6.93
CA LEU A 114 -9.60 -1.64 -7.79
C LEU A 114 -10.38 -0.52 -7.08
N TYR A 115 -11.39 -0.87 -6.28
CA TYR A 115 -12.14 0.08 -5.46
C TYR A 115 -11.23 0.77 -4.45
N THR A 116 -10.45 0.00 -3.69
CA THR A 116 -9.47 0.53 -2.74
C THR A 116 -8.47 1.45 -3.44
N TYR A 117 -7.95 1.04 -4.60
CA TYR A 117 -7.06 1.87 -5.40
C TYR A 117 -7.69 3.22 -5.79
N MET A 118 -8.94 3.22 -6.28
CA MET A 118 -9.63 4.47 -6.66
C MET A 118 -9.84 5.38 -5.45
N ILE A 119 -10.29 4.83 -4.31
CA ILE A 119 -10.44 5.61 -3.07
C ILE A 119 -9.12 6.22 -2.64
N THR A 120 -8.01 5.48 -2.73
CA THR A 120 -6.67 6.01 -2.40
C THR A 120 -6.22 7.14 -3.32
N LYS A 121 -6.71 7.17 -4.58
CA LYS A 121 -6.41 8.25 -5.53
C LYS A 121 -7.29 9.48 -5.32
N ILE A 122 -8.52 9.30 -4.83
CA ILE A 122 -9.44 10.40 -4.51
C ILE A 122 -9.03 11.07 -3.19
N ASN A 123 -8.69 10.30 -2.16
CA ASN A 123 -8.33 10.80 -0.83
C ASN A 123 -6.93 10.30 -0.41
N PRO A 124 -5.83 10.90 -0.92
CA PRO A 124 -4.47 10.48 -0.57
C PRO A 124 -4.11 10.75 0.90
N GLU A 125 -4.81 11.66 1.58
CA GLU A 125 -4.54 12.04 2.98
C GLU A 125 -5.17 11.08 4.01
N GLU A 126 -6.21 10.32 3.64
CA GLU A 126 -6.91 9.41 4.56
C GLU A 126 -6.23 8.04 4.73
N ASN A 127 -5.14 7.78 3.99
CA ASN A 127 -4.47 6.48 4.01
C ASN A 127 -3.00 6.60 4.46
N PRO A 128 -2.70 6.48 5.77
CA PRO A 128 -1.34 6.66 6.31
C PRO A 128 -0.33 5.68 5.72
N ASP A 129 -0.79 4.52 5.23
CA ASP A 129 0.06 3.55 4.56
C ASP A 129 0.65 4.09 3.24
N MET A 130 0.02 5.08 2.59
CA MET A 130 0.48 5.66 1.33
C MET A 130 1.34 6.92 1.45
N ILE A 131 1.43 7.57 2.63
CA ILE A 131 2.39 8.67 2.86
C ILE A 131 3.83 8.17 2.63
N LEU A 132 4.09 6.90 2.93
CA LEU A 132 5.38 6.25 2.69
C LEU A 132 5.55 5.72 1.24
N LEU A 133 4.45 5.43 0.54
CA LEU A 133 4.45 4.80 -0.79
C LEU A 133 4.32 5.79 -1.97
N ASN A 134 3.77 6.98 -1.74
CA ASN A 134 3.72 8.03 -2.75
C ASN A 134 5.08 8.75 -2.82
N GLY A 135 5.90 8.34 -3.79
CA GLY A 135 7.21 8.97 -4.07
C GLY A 135 7.15 10.48 -4.36
N ASP A 136 5.98 11.02 -4.68
CA ASP A 136 5.74 12.45 -4.89
C ASP A 136 5.38 13.21 -3.60
N ALA A 137 4.69 12.60 -2.64
CA ALA A 137 4.42 13.22 -1.32
C ALA A 137 5.68 13.31 -0.45
N ASN A 138 6.65 12.43 -0.69
CA ASN A 138 7.98 12.46 -0.08
C ASN A 138 8.93 13.50 -0.72
N LYS A 139 8.48 14.34 -1.67
CA LYS A 139 9.34 15.39 -2.24
C LYS A 139 9.69 16.48 -1.24
N ASP A 140 8.87 16.68 -0.21
CA ASP A 140 9.02 17.80 0.72
C ASP A 140 9.71 17.43 2.04
N ILE A 141 9.94 16.13 2.30
CA ILE A 141 10.61 15.68 3.53
C ILE A 141 12.12 15.54 3.25
N SER A 142 12.86 16.60 3.56
CA SER A 142 14.33 16.61 3.48
C SER A 142 14.95 16.77 4.86
N TRP A 143 16.02 16.02 5.13
CA TRP A 143 16.79 16.20 6.37
C TRP A 143 17.64 17.46 6.27
N THR A 144 17.43 18.39 7.20
CA THR A 144 18.09 19.70 7.19
C THR A 144 19.33 19.77 8.07
N ASN A 145 19.50 18.82 8.98
CA ASN A 145 20.65 18.80 9.90
C ASN A 145 21.84 18.00 9.31
N SER A 146 22.92 17.87 10.06
CA SER A 146 24.09 17.09 9.62
C SER A 146 23.78 15.60 9.49
N GLN A 147 24.52 14.89 8.62
CA GLN A 147 24.45 13.42 8.54
C GLN A 147 24.77 12.74 9.88
N ASN A 148 25.67 13.34 10.67
CA ASN A 148 26.02 12.85 12.00
C ASN A 148 24.83 12.94 12.97
N ALA A 149 24.03 14.01 12.92
CA ALA A 149 22.81 14.11 13.71
C ALA A 149 21.78 13.03 13.34
N LEU A 150 21.64 12.73 12.04
CA LEU A 150 20.76 11.65 11.57
C LEU A 150 21.22 10.28 12.06
N ILE A 151 22.53 10.02 12.01
CA ILE A 151 23.15 8.78 12.52
C ILE A 151 22.93 8.67 14.04
N GLU A 152 23.09 9.76 14.78
CA GLU A 152 22.86 9.81 16.23
C GLU A 152 21.41 9.43 16.57
N LEU A 153 20.43 9.99 15.87
CA LEU A 153 19.01 9.66 16.02
C LEU A 153 18.71 8.19 15.73
N ILE A 154 19.27 7.65 14.63
CA ILE A 154 19.08 6.23 14.25
C ILE A 154 19.64 5.31 15.35
N TYR A 155 20.83 5.61 15.88
CA TYR A 155 21.40 4.82 16.97
C TYR A 155 20.62 4.95 18.27
N ALA A 156 20.07 6.12 18.57
CA ALA A 156 19.22 6.32 19.75
C ALA A 156 17.98 5.43 19.69
N LEU A 157 17.27 5.45 18.56
CA LEU A 157 16.08 4.62 18.32
C LEU A 157 16.40 3.12 18.32
N TYR A 158 17.56 2.75 17.79
CA TYR A 158 18.04 1.38 17.84
C TYR A 158 18.36 0.94 19.28
N ALA A 159 19.08 1.76 20.05
CA ALA A 159 19.47 1.46 21.42
C ALA A 159 18.28 1.45 22.40
N SER A 160 17.26 2.27 22.15
CA SER A 160 16.04 2.31 22.95
C SER A 160 15.06 1.17 22.67
N ASN A 161 15.30 0.37 21.61
CA ASN A 161 14.40 -0.68 21.13
C ASN A 161 12.95 -0.22 20.88
N SER A 162 12.75 1.09 20.63
CA SER A 162 11.42 1.69 20.51
C SER A 162 10.69 1.35 19.21
N ILE A 163 11.35 0.69 18.26
CA ILE A 163 10.80 0.36 16.94
C ILE A 163 10.66 -1.15 16.79
N ALA A 164 9.49 -1.59 16.33
CA ALA A 164 9.19 -3.00 16.03
C ALA A 164 9.53 -3.96 17.17
N PHE A 165 9.28 -3.55 18.42
CA PHE A 165 9.59 -4.31 19.63
C PHE A 165 11.07 -4.74 19.72
N GLY A 166 12.00 -3.90 19.26
CA GLY A 166 13.44 -4.17 19.26
C GLY A 166 13.92 -5.20 18.23
N LYS A 167 13.05 -5.69 17.34
CA LYS A 167 13.40 -6.72 16.34
C LYS A 167 14.01 -6.16 15.06
N ILE A 168 14.11 -4.84 14.94
CA ILE A 168 14.65 -4.20 13.74
C ILE A 168 16.19 -4.09 13.83
N GLY A 169 16.88 -4.57 12.80
CA GLY A 169 18.33 -4.41 12.69
C GLY A 169 18.73 -2.99 12.31
N LEU A 170 19.86 -2.51 12.83
CA LEU A 170 20.40 -1.16 12.58
C LEU A 170 20.52 -0.84 11.08
N ARG A 171 20.98 -1.79 10.25
CA ARG A 171 21.11 -1.60 8.80
C ARG A 171 19.75 -1.36 8.12
N LYS A 172 18.71 -2.07 8.56
CA LYS A 172 17.35 -1.90 8.04
C LYS A 172 16.78 -0.55 8.46
N LEU A 173 17.00 -0.15 9.72
CA LEU A 173 16.60 1.14 10.23
C LEU A 173 17.27 2.29 9.46
N ALA A 174 18.59 2.19 9.23
CA ALA A 174 19.32 3.16 8.43
C ALA A 174 18.81 3.29 6.99
N LEU A 175 18.45 2.17 6.34
CA LEU A 175 17.90 2.20 4.99
C LEU A 175 16.55 2.94 4.95
N ILE A 176 15.69 2.71 5.94
CA ILE A 176 14.40 3.40 6.05
C ILE A 176 14.62 4.92 6.13
N PHE A 177 15.52 5.37 7.00
CA PHE A 177 15.82 6.80 7.15
C PHE A 177 16.49 7.41 5.90
N GLN A 178 17.33 6.65 5.18
CA GLN A 178 17.90 7.09 3.91
C GLN A 178 16.83 7.31 2.84
N VAL A 179 15.86 6.41 2.75
CA VAL A 179 14.74 6.53 1.80
C VAL A 179 13.81 7.67 2.22
N LEU A 180 13.48 7.77 3.50
CA LEU A 180 12.58 8.77 4.05
C LEU A 180 13.11 10.19 3.84
N PHE A 181 14.38 10.43 4.16
CA PHE A 181 14.99 11.76 4.11
C PHE A 181 15.81 12.03 2.85
N ARG A 182 15.88 11.06 1.93
CA ARG A 182 16.70 11.12 0.70
C ARG A 182 18.16 11.51 0.94
N THR A 183 18.66 11.19 2.12
CA THR A 183 20.01 11.55 2.57
C THR A 183 20.85 10.29 2.60
N PRO A 184 21.92 10.17 1.78
CA PRO A 184 22.78 9.00 1.82
C PRO A 184 23.48 8.92 3.18
N LEU A 185 23.47 7.73 3.79
CA LEU A 185 24.16 7.45 5.04
C LEU A 185 25.31 6.50 4.78
N ASN A 186 26.52 7.06 4.68
CA ASN A 186 27.74 6.29 4.55
C ASN A 186 28.39 6.10 5.92
N ASP A 187 29.05 4.95 6.11
CA ASP A 187 29.92 4.68 7.25
C ASP A 187 29.29 4.90 8.63
N ILE A 188 28.02 4.50 8.78
CA ILE A 188 27.21 4.65 10.00
C ILE A 188 27.93 4.17 11.26
N HIS A 189 28.59 3.01 11.18
CA HIS A 189 29.36 2.46 12.29
C HIS A 189 30.58 3.31 12.66
N HIS A 190 31.32 3.78 11.66
CA HIS A 190 32.52 4.57 11.89
C HIS A 190 32.16 5.97 12.40
N SER A 191 31.13 6.60 11.82
CA SER A 191 30.58 7.88 12.28
C SER A 191 30.12 7.80 13.74
N PHE A 192 29.39 6.75 14.11
CA PHE A 192 28.99 6.54 15.51
C PHE A 192 30.17 6.26 16.43
N HIS A 193 31.18 5.52 15.98
CA HIS A 193 32.39 5.32 16.77
C HIS A 193 33.11 6.64 17.06
N ARG A 194 33.21 7.55 16.07
CA ARG A 194 33.79 8.88 16.28
C ARG A 194 33.00 9.72 17.28
N MET A 195 31.67 9.58 17.32
CA MET A 195 30.82 10.28 18.29
C MET A 195 31.14 9.88 19.74
N LYS A 196 31.50 8.61 19.99
CA LYS A 196 31.86 8.13 21.34
C LYS A 196 33.09 8.84 21.92
N THR A 197 34.00 9.27 21.05
CA THR A 197 35.31 9.83 21.42
C THR A 197 35.41 11.34 21.19
N ARG A 198 34.32 12.02 20.80
CA ARG A 198 34.38 13.47 20.55
C ARG A 198 34.49 14.26 21.86
N ALA A 199 35.19 15.39 21.81
CA ALA A 199 35.20 16.35 22.91
C ALA A 199 33.84 17.07 22.98
N GLY A 200 33.26 17.15 24.19
CA GLY A 200 31.91 17.70 24.42
C GLY A 200 30.88 16.63 24.77
N SER A 201 29.58 16.93 24.58
CA SER A 201 28.50 15.94 24.80
C SER A 201 28.61 14.80 23.81
N ARG A 202 28.40 13.55 24.22
CA ARG A 202 28.35 12.38 23.32
C ARG A 202 27.07 12.32 22.48
N THR A 203 26.03 13.04 22.91
CA THR A 203 24.66 12.99 22.37
C THR A 203 24.11 14.40 22.11
N ALA A 204 24.94 15.31 21.59
CA ALA A 204 24.55 16.72 21.47
C ALA A 204 23.34 16.94 20.56
N PHE A 205 23.08 16.09 19.56
CA PHE A 205 21.87 16.26 18.77
C PHE A 205 20.63 15.86 19.57
N LEU A 206 20.69 14.77 20.33
CA LEU A 206 19.59 14.39 21.23
C LEU A 206 19.39 15.40 22.35
N ASP A 207 20.47 15.97 22.89
CA ASP A 207 20.39 17.03 23.90
C ASP A 207 19.70 18.27 23.31
N GLN A 208 20.05 18.65 22.08
CA GLN A 208 19.38 19.73 21.34
C GLN A 208 17.89 19.42 21.11
N LEU A 209 17.55 18.19 20.69
CA LEU A 209 16.16 17.78 20.49
C LEU A 209 15.36 17.83 21.78
N LYS A 210 15.96 17.41 22.90
CA LYS A 210 15.34 17.46 24.22
C LYS A 210 15.03 18.91 24.61
N ILE A 211 16.02 19.80 24.55
CA ILE A 211 15.85 21.22 24.90
C ILE A 211 14.76 21.85 24.01
N ALA A 212 14.81 21.62 22.69
CA ALA A 212 13.82 22.16 21.76
C ALA A 212 12.40 21.65 22.05
N LEU A 213 12.26 20.41 22.51
CA LEU A 213 10.97 19.84 22.90
C LEU A 213 10.46 20.45 24.21
N GLU A 214 11.32 20.60 25.22
CA GLU A 214 10.99 21.25 26.50
C GLU A 214 10.56 22.71 26.26
N GLU A 215 11.32 23.48 25.48
CA GLU A 215 10.96 24.85 25.10
C GLU A 215 9.63 24.94 24.32
N TYR A 216 9.31 23.91 23.53
CA TYR A 216 8.03 23.87 22.82
C TYR A 216 6.86 23.55 23.74
N MET A 217 7.06 22.70 24.76
CA MET A 217 6.05 22.41 25.78
C MET A 217 5.80 23.61 26.70
N ASP A 218 6.83 24.39 26.99
CA ASP A 218 6.75 25.59 27.84
C ASP A 218 6.15 26.80 27.09
N LYS A 219 5.98 26.72 25.77
CA LYS A 219 5.20 27.70 25.01
C LYS A 219 3.72 27.41 25.28
N ASP A 220 3.17 28.11 26.27
CA ASP A 220 1.71 28.20 26.48
C ASP A 220 1.04 28.55 25.15
N LEU A 221 0.22 27.62 24.66
CA LEU A 221 -0.68 27.77 23.51
C LEU A 221 -1.94 28.55 23.89
#